data_AF-A0A2I6QN34-F1
#
_entry.id   AF-A0A2I6QN34-F1
#
_cell.length_a   1.000
_cell.length_b   1.000
_cell.length_c   1.000
_cell.angle_alpha   90.00
_cell.angle_beta   90.00
_cell.angle_gamma   90.00
#
_symmetry.space_group_name_H-M   'P 1'
#
loop_
_entity.id
_entity.type
_entity.pdbx_description
1 polymer ?
#
loop_
_entity_poly.entity_id
_entity_poly.type
_entity_poly.pdbx_seq_one_letter_code
_entity_poly.pdbx_strand_id
1 'polypeptide(L)'
;MGVLPHIVTVDPTGAIARMVRGAIDLTDHAVIQIDVPGGADALDEISRTGCQLMVAALRLTDDMSGIDLVLSVKQMYPQAALIVLGDVDDPKELDEAYRATAPFVYLHRPLDGAQFMRVLVTGLEGGDILTASVPPVRHIESDVDMGAIPSLDMKIAERVVDSLLIDVGAMAIVLASRGADVLMERGAVGYLDREQLTNALLPTVRTTIEMGQLVGGAQPTALHFYDGERYDVFVLSVGFHHFMCLVFDGTVGSRQFGAVNRFGRRAAEDLIALVGTSAFALKPAIPEEEKSRRLRTKPKDTAPLEEPVAEPLIERAEEWARAPEPEPEPVPEPEIVQLEPIADADFDMSLFDNQAFQDLDQALANDLFDPDKLAEIANETRHERGPLSYDEARELGIIP
;
A
#
# COMPACT_ATOMS: atom_id res chain seq x y z
N MET A 1 44.40 4.40 -11.16
CA MET A 1 43.41 4.67 -12.21
C MET A 1 42.69 3.35 -12.47
N GLY A 2 41.41 3.27 -12.15
CA GLY A 2 40.60 2.09 -12.48
C GLY A 2 40.46 1.98 -14.00
N VAL A 3 40.47 0.76 -14.52
CA VAL A 3 40.18 0.50 -15.94
C VAL A 3 38.72 0.87 -16.17
N LEU A 4 38.43 1.74 -17.14
CA LEU A 4 37.06 2.13 -17.48
C LEU A 4 36.30 0.94 -18.08
N PRO A 5 35.00 0.77 -17.78
CA PRO A 5 34.18 -0.27 -18.38
C PRO A 5 34.11 -0.16 -19.89
N HIS A 6 34.22 -1.29 -20.61
CA HIS A 6 34.02 -1.36 -22.05
C HIS A 6 32.63 -1.87 -22.37
N ILE A 7 31.84 -1.05 -23.06
CA ILE A 7 30.52 -1.40 -23.58
C ILE A 7 30.59 -1.54 -25.09
N VAL A 8 30.09 -2.64 -25.62
CA VAL A 8 29.95 -2.83 -27.07
C VAL A 8 28.48 -2.75 -27.45
N THR A 9 28.12 -1.84 -28.35
CA THR A 9 26.77 -1.76 -28.91
C THR A 9 26.77 -2.26 -30.34
N VAL A 10 25.84 -3.15 -30.67
CA VAL A 10 25.76 -3.82 -31.97
C VAL A 10 24.40 -3.55 -32.58
N ASP A 11 24.35 -2.60 -33.52
CA ASP A 11 23.10 -2.18 -34.14
C ASP A 11 23.37 -1.53 -35.50
N PRO A 12 22.82 -2.06 -36.61
CA PRO A 12 23.01 -1.48 -37.93
C PRO A 12 22.41 -0.07 -38.08
N THR A 13 21.45 0.29 -37.22
CA THR A 13 20.79 1.61 -37.25
C THR A 13 21.45 2.65 -36.33
N GLY A 14 22.32 2.21 -35.43
CA GLY A 14 22.91 3.06 -34.37
C GLY A 14 21.89 3.63 -33.37
N ALA A 15 20.67 3.10 -33.32
CA ALA A 15 19.66 3.48 -32.33
C ALA A 15 20.05 3.02 -30.92
N ILE A 16 20.58 1.81 -30.78
CA ILE A 16 21.07 1.26 -29.50
C ILE A 16 22.22 2.10 -28.97
N ALA A 17 23.19 2.45 -29.82
CA ALA A 17 24.33 3.29 -29.44
C ALA A 17 23.88 4.63 -28.83
N ARG A 18 22.91 5.30 -29.45
CA ARG A 18 22.36 6.57 -28.95
C ARG A 18 21.61 6.40 -27.62
N MET A 19 20.84 5.31 -27.49
CA MET A 19 20.08 5.00 -26.29
C MET A 19 21.00 4.71 -25.10
N VAL A 20 22.01 3.86 -25.30
CA VAL A 20 23.01 3.52 -24.30
C VAL A 20 23.77 4.77 -23.88
N ARG A 21 24.18 5.63 -24.83
CA ARG A 21 24.86 6.90 -24.52
C ARG A 21 24.00 7.81 -23.64
N GLY A 22 22.73 8.01 -24.00
CA GLY A 22 21.82 8.81 -23.18
C GLY A 22 21.61 8.24 -21.77
N ALA A 23 21.58 6.91 -21.63
CA ALA A 23 21.48 6.26 -20.33
C ALA A 23 22.75 6.45 -19.48
N ILE A 24 23.93 6.34 -20.07
CA ILE A 24 25.22 6.59 -19.39
C ILE A 24 25.32 8.04 -18.93
N ASP A 25 24.94 8.99 -19.78
CA ASP A 25 24.95 10.42 -19.45
C ASP A 25 24.03 10.74 -18.26
N LEU A 26 22.91 10.02 -18.13
CA LEU A 26 21.97 10.15 -17.01
C LEU A 26 22.53 9.58 -15.70
N THR A 27 23.38 8.56 -15.75
CA THR A 27 23.92 7.90 -14.55
C THR A 27 25.30 8.41 -14.16
N ASP A 28 25.86 9.36 -14.89
CA ASP A 28 27.20 9.93 -14.66
C ASP A 28 28.31 8.86 -14.59
N HIS A 29 28.17 7.79 -15.37
CA HIS A 29 29.17 6.72 -15.43
C HIS A 29 30.22 7.00 -16.51
N ALA A 30 31.50 6.92 -16.15
CA ALA A 30 32.58 6.99 -17.13
C ALA A 30 32.80 5.60 -17.76
N VAL A 31 32.53 5.47 -19.06
CA VAL A 31 32.67 4.20 -19.80
C VAL A 31 33.29 4.44 -21.18
N ILE A 32 33.88 3.41 -21.76
CA ILE A 32 34.32 3.38 -23.16
C ILE A 32 33.24 2.63 -23.94
N GLN A 33 32.47 3.37 -24.72
CA GLN A 33 31.45 2.81 -25.59
C GLN A 33 32.03 2.61 -27.00
N ILE A 34 31.93 1.39 -27.53
CA ILE A 34 32.34 1.02 -28.87
C ILE A 34 31.09 0.61 -29.65
N ASP A 35 30.83 1.29 -30.77
CA ASP A 35 29.63 1.12 -31.57
C ASP A 35 30.01 0.41 -32.88
N VAL A 36 29.38 -0.73 -33.14
CA VAL A 36 29.64 -1.55 -34.34
C VAL A 36 28.32 -1.88 -35.06
N PRO A 37 28.31 -1.93 -36.40
CA PRO A 37 27.07 -2.14 -37.16
C PRO A 37 26.68 -3.62 -37.27
N GLY A 38 27.65 -4.54 -37.18
CA GLY A 38 27.49 -5.96 -37.46
C GLY A 38 28.10 -6.86 -36.39
N GLY A 39 27.71 -8.12 -36.43
CA GLY A 39 28.12 -9.12 -35.44
C GLY A 39 29.55 -9.61 -35.64
N ALA A 40 30.02 -9.72 -36.89
CA ALA A 40 31.41 -10.10 -37.17
C ALA A 40 32.40 -9.04 -36.65
N ASP A 41 32.10 -7.77 -36.94
CA ASP A 41 32.88 -6.62 -36.44
C ASP A 41 32.88 -6.57 -34.91
N ALA A 42 31.75 -6.89 -34.27
CA ALA A 42 31.65 -6.98 -32.82
C ALA A 42 32.60 -8.02 -32.23
N LEU A 43 32.63 -9.24 -32.78
CA LEU A 43 33.51 -10.30 -32.29
C LEU A 43 34.99 -9.93 -32.43
N ASP A 44 35.37 -9.33 -33.57
CA ASP A 44 36.73 -8.86 -33.83
C ASP A 44 37.14 -7.77 -32.83
N GLU A 45 36.27 -6.82 -32.54
CA GLU A 45 36.54 -5.74 -31.59
C GLU A 45 36.64 -6.26 -30.15
N ILE A 46 35.68 -7.09 -29.73
CA ILE A 46 35.64 -7.72 -28.40
C ILE A 46 36.93 -8.53 -28.16
N SER A 47 37.46 -9.21 -29.17
CA SER A 47 38.72 -9.97 -29.05
C SER A 47 39.95 -9.09 -28.75
N ARG A 48 39.91 -7.80 -29.14
CA ARG A 48 41.00 -6.84 -28.97
C ARG A 48 40.89 -6.07 -27.67
N THR A 49 39.70 -5.58 -27.35
CA THR A 49 39.47 -4.64 -26.24
C THR A 49 38.85 -5.30 -25.02
N GLY A 50 38.28 -6.50 -25.15
CA GLY A 50 37.42 -7.11 -24.16
C GLY A 50 36.04 -6.44 -24.10
N CYS A 51 35.11 -7.09 -23.37
CA CYS A 51 33.72 -6.63 -23.23
C CYS A 51 33.22 -6.91 -21.82
N GLN A 52 32.74 -5.87 -21.13
CA GLN A 52 32.05 -6.03 -19.85
C GLN A 52 30.54 -6.08 -20.06
N LEU A 53 30.02 -5.24 -20.94
CA LEU A 53 28.60 -5.19 -21.28
C LEU A 53 28.41 -5.12 -22.80
N MET A 54 27.56 -5.98 -23.35
CA MET A 54 27.15 -5.90 -24.76
C MET A 54 25.65 -5.65 -24.86
N VAL A 55 25.26 -4.74 -25.75
CA VAL A 55 23.86 -4.48 -26.11
C VAL A 55 23.70 -4.65 -27.61
N ALA A 56 23.00 -5.70 -28.04
CA ALA A 56 22.84 -6.06 -29.44
C ALA A 56 21.38 -5.98 -29.89
N ALA A 57 21.14 -5.57 -31.14
CA ALA A 57 19.84 -5.71 -31.77
C ALA A 57 19.56 -7.20 -32.07
N LEU A 58 18.30 -7.63 -31.95
CA LEU A 58 17.92 -9.02 -32.25
C LEU A 58 18.23 -9.37 -33.71
N ARG A 59 17.89 -8.46 -34.63
CA ARG A 59 18.21 -8.57 -36.06
C ARG A 59 19.43 -7.74 -36.39
N LEU A 60 20.43 -8.38 -36.97
CA LEU A 60 21.63 -7.74 -37.51
C LEU A 60 21.60 -7.82 -39.04
N THR A 61 22.46 -7.06 -39.70
CA THR A 61 22.58 -7.07 -41.18
C THR A 61 23.34 -8.27 -41.72
N ASP A 62 24.00 -9.03 -40.85
CA ASP A 62 24.86 -10.15 -41.21
C ASP A 62 24.09 -11.48 -41.12
N ASP A 63 24.69 -12.59 -41.55
CA ASP A 63 24.14 -13.96 -41.45
C ASP A 63 24.01 -14.49 -40.00
N MET A 64 24.19 -13.63 -38.99
CA MET A 64 24.19 -13.98 -37.57
C MET A 64 23.12 -13.16 -36.82
N SER A 65 22.30 -13.83 -36.01
CA SER A 65 21.33 -13.13 -35.16
C SER A 65 22.00 -12.51 -33.93
N GLY A 66 21.34 -11.52 -33.32
CA GLY A 66 21.79 -10.94 -32.05
C GLY A 66 21.89 -11.98 -30.93
N ILE A 67 21.04 -13.01 -30.95
CA ILE A 67 21.07 -14.14 -30.00
C ILE A 67 22.33 -14.98 -30.21
N ASP A 68 22.63 -15.35 -31.45
CA ASP A 68 23.83 -16.14 -31.76
C ASP A 68 25.10 -15.39 -31.38
N LEU A 69 25.10 -14.06 -31.57
CA LEU A 69 26.20 -13.19 -31.18
C LEU A 69 26.41 -13.19 -29.66
N VAL A 70 25.36 -12.96 -28.85
CA VAL A 70 25.50 -12.95 -27.38
C VAL A 70 25.94 -14.31 -26.85
N LEU A 71 25.43 -15.42 -27.40
CA LEU A 71 25.85 -16.77 -27.00
C LEU A 71 27.33 -17.00 -27.31
N SER A 72 27.79 -16.56 -28.49
CA SER A 72 29.22 -16.64 -28.87
C SER A 72 30.11 -15.82 -27.94
N VAL A 73 29.69 -14.60 -27.59
CA VAL A 73 30.42 -13.74 -26.66
C VAL A 73 30.45 -14.34 -25.25
N LYS A 74 29.36 -14.95 -24.77
CA LYS A 74 29.32 -15.60 -23.44
C LYS A 74 30.32 -16.74 -23.33
N GLN A 75 30.52 -17.50 -24.40
CA GLN A 75 31.50 -18.59 -24.42
C GLN A 75 32.94 -18.08 -24.30
N MET A 76 33.27 -16.94 -24.94
CA MET A 76 34.60 -16.33 -24.86
C MET A 76 34.81 -15.52 -23.57
N TYR A 77 33.76 -14.84 -23.12
CA TYR A 77 33.77 -13.96 -21.94
C TYR A 77 32.60 -14.32 -21.02
N PRO A 78 32.77 -15.33 -20.13
CA PRO A 78 31.70 -15.80 -19.26
C PRO A 78 31.15 -14.74 -18.30
N GLN A 79 31.95 -13.72 -17.99
CA GLN A 79 31.58 -12.63 -17.07
C GLN A 79 30.93 -11.44 -17.80
N ALA A 80 30.84 -11.45 -19.13
CA ALA A 80 30.20 -10.37 -19.85
C ALA A 80 28.68 -10.36 -19.55
N ALA A 81 28.18 -9.17 -19.26
CA ALA A 81 26.76 -8.85 -19.23
C ALA A 81 26.25 -8.68 -20.66
N LEU A 82 25.13 -9.31 -21.00
CA LEU A 82 24.63 -9.41 -22.37
C LEU A 82 23.15 -9.03 -22.42
N ILE A 83 22.81 -8.06 -23.26
CA ILE A 83 21.45 -7.57 -23.48
C ILE A 83 21.12 -7.68 -24.97
N VAL A 84 19.97 -8.27 -25.29
CA VAL A 84 19.41 -8.32 -26.66
C VAL A 84 18.15 -7.46 -26.71
N LEU A 85 18.08 -6.57 -27.68
CA LEU A 85 16.94 -5.68 -27.90
C LEU A 85 16.16 -6.11 -29.14
N GLY A 86 14.91 -6.54 -28.94
CA GLY A 86 13.95 -6.79 -30.03
C GLY A 86 13.22 -5.52 -30.46
N ASP A 87 12.91 -5.42 -31.75
CA ASP A 87 12.09 -4.34 -32.30
C ASP A 87 10.59 -4.67 -32.27
N VAL A 88 9.73 -3.71 -32.65
CA VAL A 88 8.27 -3.85 -32.59
C VAL A 88 7.75 -5.06 -33.37
N ASP A 89 8.39 -5.39 -34.48
CA ASP A 89 8.04 -6.52 -35.37
C ASP A 89 8.62 -7.86 -34.91
N ASP A 90 9.42 -7.87 -33.85
CA ASP A 90 10.01 -9.08 -33.29
C ASP A 90 9.10 -9.73 -32.23
N PRO A 91 9.31 -11.03 -31.93
CA PRO A 91 8.55 -11.71 -30.89
C PRO A 91 8.68 -10.97 -29.55
N LYS A 92 7.55 -10.68 -28.92
CA LYS A 92 7.52 -10.03 -27.58
C LYS A 92 8.22 -10.87 -26.52
N GLU A 93 8.16 -12.18 -26.69
CA GLU A 93 8.79 -13.15 -25.79
C GLU A 93 9.57 -14.16 -26.62
N LEU A 94 10.72 -14.57 -26.10
CA LEU A 94 11.47 -15.71 -26.60
C LEU A 94 10.82 -17.00 -26.08
N ASP A 95 11.01 -18.11 -26.80
CA ASP A 95 10.47 -19.40 -26.37
C ASP A 95 10.93 -19.76 -24.95
N GLU A 96 10.06 -20.42 -24.19
CA GLU A 96 10.28 -20.76 -22.78
C GLU A 96 11.60 -21.52 -22.54
N ALA A 97 12.00 -22.38 -23.48
CA ALA A 97 13.26 -23.11 -23.44
C ALA A 97 14.49 -22.18 -23.50
N TYR A 98 14.41 -21.12 -24.30
CA TYR A 98 15.47 -20.10 -24.38
C TYR A 98 15.46 -19.23 -23.13
N ARG A 99 14.29 -18.78 -22.64
CA ARG A 99 14.22 -17.95 -21.42
C ARG A 99 14.82 -18.62 -20.18
N ALA A 100 14.53 -19.91 -19.97
CA ALA A 100 14.97 -20.62 -18.77
C ALA A 100 16.50 -20.83 -18.71
N THR A 101 17.20 -20.75 -19.85
CA THR A 101 18.63 -21.04 -19.95
C THR A 101 19.46 -19.92 -20.56
N ALA A 102 18.82 -18.80 -20.94
CA ALA A 102 19.48 -17.69 -21.60
C ALA A 102 20.47 -16.99 -20.65
N PRO A 103 21.76 -16.90 -21.00
CA PRO A 103 22.74 -16.14 -20.23
C PRO A 103 22.70 -14.63 -20.51
N PHE A 104 21.57 -14.13 -21.03
CA PHE A 104 21.37 -12.76 -21.49
C PHE A 104 19.96 -12.27 -21.15
N VAL A 105 19.79 -10.95 -21.10
CA VAL A 105 18.48 -10.31 -20.92
C VAL A 105 17.90 -9.94 -22.27
N TYR A 106 16.68 -10.38 -22.55
CA TYR A 106 15.92 -9.94 -23.73
C TYR A 106 14.94 -8.83 -23.35
N LEU A 107 15.04 -7.68 -24.01
CA LEU A 107 14.10 -6.56 -23.84
C LEU A 107 13.45 -6.25 -25.19
N HIS A 108 12.14 -6.03 -25.20
CA HIS A 108 11.36 -5.76 -26.40
C HIS A 108 10.93 -4.28 -26.45
N ARG A 109 10.86 -3.68 -27.64
CA ARG A 109 10.36 -2.31 -27.82
C ARG A 109 8.83 -2.28 -27.90
N PRO A 110 8.14 -1.37 -27.16
CA PRO A 110 8.67 -0.23 -26.42
C PRO A 110 9.33 -0.63 -25.10
N LEU A 111 10.53 -0.08 -24.85
CA LEU A 111 11.34 -0.42 -23.68
C LEU A 111 10.77 0.22 -22.41
N ASP A 112 10.71 -0.55 -21.33
CA ASP A 112 10.61 -0.01 -19.97
C ASP A 112 11.96 0.65 -19.63
N GLY A 113 11.97 1.99 -19.57
CA GLY A 113 13.15 2.77 -19.23
C GLY A 113 13.71 2.39 -17.85
N ALA A 114 12.87 2.12 -16.85
CA ALA A 114 13.35 1.76 -15.53
C ALA A 114 14.04 0.38 -15.54
N GLN A 115 13.48 -0.59 -16.27
CA GLN A 115 14.11 -1.89 -16.46
C GLN A 115 15.42 -1.80 -17.21
N PHE A 116 15.45 -1.07 -18.32
CA PHE A 116 16.66 -0.87 -19.11
C PHE A 116 17.78 -0.24 -18.28
N MET A 117 17.48 0.82 -17.53
CA MET A 117 18.46 1.50 -16.66
C MET A 117 19.03 0.56 -15.59
N ARG A 118 18.19 -0.24 -14.91
CA ARG A 118 18.66 -1.19 -13.90
C ARG A 118 19.63 -2.21 -14.49
N VAL A 119 19.22 -2.85 -15.59
CA VAL A 119 20.02 -3.87 -16.27
C VAL A 119 21.34 -3.30 -16.77
N LEU A 120 21.32 -2.09 -17.34
CA LEU A 120 22.51 -1.40 -17.84
C LEU A 120 23.50 -1.10 -16.71
N VAL A 121 23.05 -0.44 -15.64
CA VAL A 121 23.91 -0.07 -14.50
C VAL A 121 24.45 -1.31 -13.80
N THR A 122 23.61 -2.31 -13.52
CA THR A 122 24.06 -3.56 -12.91
C THR A 122 25.08 -4.28 -13.79
N GLY A 123 24.91 -4.25 -15.12
CA GLY A 123 25.88 -4.82 -16.06
C GLY A 123 27.22 -4.09 -16.05
N LEU A 124 27.22 -2.77 -15.87
CA LEU A 124 28.44 -1.95 -15.76
C LEU A 124 29.20 -2.19 -14.46
N GLU A 125 28.47 -2.43 -13.37
CA GLU A 125 29.05 -2.73 -12.05
C GLU A 125 29.51 -4.19 -11.93
N GLY A 126 29.27 -5.02 -12.97
CA GLY A 126 29.61 -6.44 -12.97
C GLY A 126 28.67 -7.31 -12.10
N GLY A 127 27.47 -6.81 -11.81
CA GLY A 127 26.43 -7.54 -11.10
C GLY A 127 25.63 -8.49 -12.02
N ASP A 128 24.68 -9.20 -11.42
CA ASP A 128 23.82 -10.13 -12.16
C ASP A 128 22.65 -9.39 -12.85
N ILE A 129 22.80 -9.20 -14.16
CA ILE A 129 21.80 -8.56 -15.00
C ILE A 129 20.48 -9.32 -15.12
N LEU A 130 20.47 -10.65 -14.95
CA LEU A 130 19.26 -11.45 -15.05
C LEU A 130 18.34 -11.13 -13.87
N THR A 131 18.91 -11.07 -12.68
CA THR A 131 18.20 -10.65 -11.47
C THR A 131 17.73 -9.19 -11.58
N ALA A 132 18.54 -8.28 -12.13
CA ALA A 132 18.17 -6.88 -12.33
C ALA A 132 17.08 -6.65 -13.40
N SER A 133 16.94 -7.59 -14.33
CA SER A 133 15.93 -7.54 -15.39
C SER A 133 14.52 -7.77 -14.87
N VAL A 134 14.38 -8.57 -13.83
CA VAL A 134 13.12 -8.66 -13.10
C VAL A 134 12.95 -7.31 -12.40
N PRO A 135 11.81 -6.61 -12.58
CA PRO A 135 11.54 -5.46 -11.73
C PRO A 135 11.75 -5.90 -10.29
N PRO A 136 12.37 -5.06 -9.43
CA PRO A 136 12.28 -5.34 -8.01
C PRO A 136 10.77 -5.42 -7.77
N VAL A 137 10.27 -6.64 -7.63
CA VAL A 137 9.10 -6.86 -6.82
C VAL A 137 9.60 -6.24 -5.55
N ARG A 138 9.10 -5.05 -5.24
CA ARG A 138 8.99 -4.68 -3.85
C ARG A 138 8.10 -5.77 -3.29
N HIS A 139 8.68 -6.94 -3.00
CA HIS A 139 8.47 -7.59 -1.75
C HIS A 139 8.83 -6.48 -0.78
N ILE A 140 7.83 -5.65 -0.49
CA ILE A 140 7.75 -5.02 0.79
C ILE A 140 7.71 -6.26 1.68
N GLU A 141 8.89 -6.72 2.09
CA GLU A 141 9.09 -7.55 3.27
C GLU A 141 8.74 -6.67 4.48
N SER A 142 7.52 -6.12 4.47
CA SER A 142 6.70 -6.03 5.63
C SER A 142 5.76 -7.22 5.52
N ASP A 143 6.33 -8.44 5.58
CA ASP A 143 5.61 -9.55 6.21
C ASP A 143 5.60 -9.24 7.71
N VAL A 144 4.96 -8.11 8.05
CA VAL A 144 4.38 -7.96 9.37
C VAL A 144 3.35 -9.06 9.35
N ASP A 145 3.65 -10.15 10.06
CA ASP A 145 2.65 -11.16 10.36
C ASP A 145 1.51 -10.44 11.07
N MET A 146 0.53 -10.04 10.27
CA MET A 146 -0.56 -9.23 10.74
C MET A 146 -1.64 -10.10 11.39
N GLY A 147 -1.41 -11.41 11.53
CA GLY A 147 -2.29 -12.36 12.16
C GLY A 147 -3.35 -13.00 11.28
N ALA A 148 -4.20 -13.80 11.92
CA ALA A 148 -5.39 -14.33 11.28
C ALA A 148 -6.39 -13.21 10.95
N ILE A 149 -7.06 -13.32 9.81
CA ILE A 149 -8.17 -12.46 9.44
C ILE A 149 -9.40 -12.88 10.26
N PRO A 150 -10.02 -11.98 11.05
CA PRO A 150 -11.22 -12.31 11.79
C PRO A 150 -12.36 -12.64 10.83
N SER A 151 -13.18 -13.64 11.17
CA SER A 151 -14.37 -13.94 10.40
C SER A 151 -15.45 -12.88 10.59
N LEU A 152 -16.18 -12.59 9.51
CA LEU A 152 -17.32 -11.66 9.51
C LEU A 152 -18.62 -12.45 9.33
N ASP A 153 -19.69 -12.05 10.02
CA ASP A 153 -21.02 -12.64 9.81
C ASP A 153 -21.61 -12.13 8.49
N MET A 154 -21.50 -12.96 7.45
CA MET A 154 -21.94 -12.63 6.09
C MET A 154 -23.42 -12.25 6.01
N LYS A 155 -24.31 -12.84 6.83
CA LYS A 155 -25.75 -12.58 6.75
C LYS A 155 -26.15 -11.21 7.25
N ILE A 156 -25.36 -10.64 8.16
CA ILE A 156 -25.60 -9.29 8.68
C ILE A 156 -24.85 -8.29 7.81
N ALA A 157 -23.61 -8.60 7.41
CA ALA A 157 -22.83 -7.79 6.49
C ALA A 157 -23.56 -7.58 5.14
N GLU A 158 -24.22 -8.60 4.61
CA GLU A 158 -25.06 -8.48 3.40
C GLU A 158 -26.15 -7.40 3.55
N ARG A 159 -26.82 -7.33 4.70
CA ARG A 159 -27.87 -6.32 4.95
C ARG A 159 -27.31 -4.90 5.03
N VAL A 160 -26.13 -4.75 5.64
CA VAL A 160 -25.43 -3.46 5.71
C VAL A 160 -25.02 -3.01 4.29
N VAL A 161 -24.41 -3.90 3.51
CA VAL A 161 -23.97 -3.62 2.14
C VAL A 161 -25.16 -3.36 1.21
N ASP A 162 -26.27 -4.09 1.37
CA ASP A 162 -27.50 -3.86 0.59
C ASP A 162 -28.12 -2.50 0.85
N SER A 163 -28.17 -2.09 2.12
CA SER A 163 -28.66 -0.76 2.50
C SER A 163 -27.76 0.32 1.92
N LEU A 164 -26.44 0.14 2.03
CA LEU A 164 -25.45 1.07 1.50
C LEU A 164 -25.53 1.21 -0.03
N LEU A 165 -25.73 0.11 -0.75
CA LEU A 165 -25.88 0.10 -2.21
C LEU A 165 -27.05 0.99 -2.64
N ILE A 166 -28.16 0.94 -1.90
CA ILE A 166 -29.36 1.75 -2.15
C ILE A 166 -29.13 3.21 -1.75
N ASP A 167 -28.58 3.46 -0.56
CA ASP A 167 -28.43 4.81 0.01
C ASP A 167 -27.46 5.68 -0.79
N VAL A 168 -26.40 5.08 -1.34
CA VAL A 168 -25.38 5.80 -2.11
C VAL A 168 -25.61 5.70 -3.62
N GLY A 169 -26.42 4.73 -4.07
CA GLY A 169 -26.67 4.49 -5.49
C GLY A 169 -25.43 4.01 -6.25
N ALA A 170 -24.58 3.22 -5.59
CA ALA A 170 -23.40 2.63 -6.25
C ALA A 170 -23.82 1.59 -7.29
N MET A 171 -23.05 1.46 -8.38
CA MET A 171 -23.27 0.42 -9.38
C MET A 171 -22.95 -0.96 -8.79
N ALA A 172 -21.87 -1.03 -8.01
CA ALA A 172 -21.49 -2.24 -7.30
C ALA A 172 -20.73 -1.92 -6.01
N ILE A 173 -20.81 -2.85 -5.07
CA ILE A 173 -20.02 -2.84 -3.84
C ILE A 173 -19.33 -4.19 -3.70
N VAL A 174 -18.02 -4.15 -3.48
CA VAL A 174 -17.18 -5.33 -3.26
C VAL A 174 -16.60 -5.23 -1.85
N LEU A 175 -16.83 -6.26 -1.03
CA LEU A 175 -16.19 -6.39 0.28
C LEU A 175 -15.09 -7.44 0.18
N ALA A 176 -13.87 -7.07 0.52
CA ALA A 176 -12.72 -7.94 0.42
C ALA A 176 -11.90 -7.94 1.71
N SER A 177 -11.14 -9.02 1.88
CA SER A 177 -10.15 -9.21 2.92
C SER A 177 -8.78 -8.70 2.45
N ARG A 178 -7.95 -8.29 3.40
CA ARG A 178 -6.52 -8.02 3.17
C ARG A 178 -5.73 -9.24 2.66
N GLY A 179 -6.30 -10.44 2.72
CA GLY A 179 -5.76 -11.68 2.15
C GLY A 179 -6.00 -11.82 0.64
N ALA A 180 -6.58 -10.80 0.00
CA ALA A 180 -7.04 -10.80 -1.39
C ALA A 180 -8.32 -11.62 -1.65
N ASP A 181 -8.94 -12.17 -0.61
CA ASP A 181 -10.21 -12.87 -0.74
C ASP A 181 -11.37 -11.89 -0.92
N VAL A 182 -12.14 -12.04 -1.99
CA VAL A 182 -13.42 -11.36 -2.16
C VAL A 182 -14.46 -12.08 -1.31
N LEU A 183 -14.96 -11.42 -0.27
CA LEU A 183 -15.90 -12.01 0.68
C LEU A 183 -17.34 -11.94 0.19
N MET A 184 -17.72 -10.81 -0.39
CA MET A 184 -19.05 -10.62 -0.98
C MET A 184 -19.07 -9.50 -2.00
N GLU A 185 -20.14 -9.49 -2.78
CA GLU A 185 -20.28 -8.65 -3.94
C GLU A 185 -21.77 -8.35 -4.17
N ARG A 186 -22.12 -7.08 -4.37
CA ARG A 186 -23.50 -6.63 -4.60
C ARG A 186 -23.56 -5.64 -5.76
N GLY A 187 -24.63 -5.68 -6.56
CA GLY A 187 -24.85 -4.76 -7.69
C GLY A 187 -24.52 -5.35 -9.07
N ALA A 188 -24.23 -4.48 -10.04
CA ALA A 188 -23.99 -4.80 -11.46
C ALA A 188 -22.49 -5.03 -11.74
N VAL A 189 -22.00 -6.19 -11.30
CA VAL A 189 -20.56 -6.46 -11.12
C VAL A 189 -19.86 -7.13 -12.30
N GLY A 190 -20.62 -7.55 -13.32
CA GLY A 190 -20.07 -8.21 -14.52
C GLY A 190 -19.13 -7.35 -15.38
N TYR A 191 -18.96 -6.07 -15.05
CA TYR A 191 -18.18 -5.11 -15.81
C TYR A 191 -16.80 -4.78 -15.21
N LEU A 192 -16.49 -5.32 -14.02
CA LEU A 192 -15.24 -5.07 -13.31
C LEU A 192 -14.53 -6.38 -13.00
N ASP A 193 -13.23 -6.44 -13.28
CA ASP A 193 -12.39 -7.54 -12.79
C ASP A 193 -12.10 -7.32 -11.30
N ARG A 194 -12.91 -7.96 -10.46
CA ARG A 194 -12.84 -7.85 -9.00
C ARG A 194 -11.56 -8.42 -8.40
N GLU A 195 -11.01 -9.48 -8.99
CA GLU A 195 -9.77 -10.07 -8.49
C GLU A 195 -8.61 -9.12 -8.80
N GLN A 196 -8.61 -8.53 -10.00
CA GLN A 196 -7.65 -7.49 -10.35
C GLN A 196 -7.80 -6.25 -9.45
N LEU A 197 -9.02 -5.78 -9.18
CA LEU A 197 -9.27 -4.64 -8.30
C LEU A 197 -8.73 -4.92 -6.88
N THR A 198 -9.13 -6.04 -6.29
CA THR A 198 -8.75 -6.42 -4.93
C THR A 198 -7.22 -6.56 -4.81
N ASN A 199 -6.57 -7.21 -5.78
CA ASN A 199 -5.11 -7.35 -5.80
C ASN A 199 -4.40 -5.99 -5.96
N ALA A 200 -4.91 -5.10 -6.80
CA ALA A 200 -4.33 -3.77 -7.00
C ALA A 200 -4.43 -2.89 -5.74
N LEU A 201 -5.43 -3.12 -4.88
CA LEU A 201 -5.66 -2.33 -3.66
C LEU A 201 -4.90 -2.84 -2.43
N LEU A 202 -4.33 -4.06 -2.46
CA LEU A 202 -3.59 -4.61 -1.33
C LEU A 202 -2.45 -3.70 -0.82
N PRO A 203 -1.61 -3.09 -1.69
CA PRO A 203 -0.58 -2.17 -1.22
C PRO A 203 -1.18 -0.98 -0.46
N THR A 204 -2.28 -0.42 -0.96
CA THR A 204 -2.98 0.71 -0.35
C THR A 204 -3.54 0.37 1.03
N VAL A 205 -4.10 -0.84 1.20
CA VAL A 205 -4.58 -1.33 2.49
C VAL A 205 -3.42 -1.45 3.49
N ARG A 206 -2.26 -1.98 3.07
CA ARG A 206 -1.07 -2.07 3.93
C ARG A 206 -0.56 -0.70 4.35
N THR A 207 -0.43 0.24 3.41
CA THR A 207 -0.04 1.61 3.70
C THR A 207 -1.01 2.26 4.68
N THR A 208 -2.31 1.99 4.57
CA THR A 208 -3.32 2.50 5.52
C THR A 208 -3.07 1.98 6.95
N ILE A 209 -2.70 0.70 7.10
CA ILE A 209 -2.40 0.09 8.40
C ILE A 209 -1.14 0.73 9.02
N GLU A 210 -0.07 0.87 8.22
CA GLU A 210 1.19 1.48 8.64
C GLU A 210 0.99 2.96 9.01
N MET A 211 0.24 3.71 8.19
CA MET A 211 -0.09 5.11 8.46
C MET A 211 -0.93 5.27 9.73
N GLY A 212 -1.81 4.32 10.05
CA GLY A 212 -2.56 4.33 11.31
C GLY A 212 -1.66 4.33 12.54
N GLN A 213 -0.55 3.58 12.49
CA GLN A 213 0.45 3.56 13.56
C GLN A 213 1.22 4.88 13.65
N LEU A 214 1.54 5.51 12.52
CA LEU A 214 2.28 6.77 12.46
C LEU A 214 1.45 7.97 12.92
N VAL A 215 0.17 8.02 12.56
CA VAL A 215 -0.73 9.14 12.88
C VAL A 215 -1.27 9.03 14.32
N GLY A 216 -0.95 7.95 15.04
CA GLY A 216 -1.33 7.77 16.44
C GLY A 216 -2.81 7.44 16.67
N GLY A 217 -3.53 7.02 15.62
CA GLY A 217 -4.93 6.64 15.70
C GLY A 217 -5.11 5.16 16.03
N ALA A 218 -5.78 4.84 17.13
CA ALA A 218 -6.13 3.45 17.48
C ALA A 218 -7.12 2.81 16.47
N GLN A 219 -7.80 3.64 15.67
CA GLN A 219 -8.79 3.23 14.67
C GLN A 219 -8.59 4.08 13.40
N PRO A 220 -7.65 3.72 12.52
CA PRO A 220 -7.47 4.47 11.30
C PRO A 220 -8.69 4.31 10.40
N THR A 221 -9.25 5.44 9.99
CA THR A 221 -10.29 5.51 8.98
C THR A 221 -9.67 6.13 7.74
N ALA A 222 -9.62 5.37 6.65
CA ALA A 222 -9.16 5.87 5.36
C ALA A 222 -10.27 5.73 4.32
N LEU A 223 -10.41 6.79 3.54
CA LEU A 223 -11.22 6.84 2.32
C LEU A 223 -10.26 7.16 1.18
N HIS A 224 -10.10 6.23 0.25
CA HIS A 224 -9.37 6.47 -0.99
C HIS A 224 -10.36 6.67 -2.13
N PHE A 225 -10.04 7.58 -3.03
CA PHE A 225 -10.85 7.87 -4.21
C PHE A 225 -9.98 7.75 -5.46
N TYR A 226 -10.44 6.96 -6.41
CA TYR A 226 -9.84 6.80 -7.72
C TYR A 226 -10.83 7.32 -8.76
N ASP A 227 -10.46 8.42 -9.41
CA ASP A 227 -11.20 9.03 -10.52
C ASP A 227 -10.79 8.34 -11.83
N GLY A 228 -11.77 7.88 -12.60
CA GLY A 228 -11.50 7.16 -13.84
C GLY A 228 -12.53 7.46 -14.92
N GLU A 229 -12.09 7.46 -16.18
CA GLU A 229 -12.97 7.78 -17.33
C GLU A 229 -14.21 6.86 -17.43
N ARG A 230 -14.06 5.60 -17.01
CA ARG A 230 -15.14 4.59 -17.06
C ARG A 230 -15.79 4.38 -15.70
N TYR A 231 -14.98 4.34 -14.65
CA TYR A 231 -15.44 4.04 -13.31
C TYR A 231 -14.71 4.89 -12.30
N ASP A 232 -15.49 5.36 -11.33
CA ASP A 232 -15.00 5.97 -10.12
C ASP A 232 -15.07 4.94 -8.99
N VAL A 233 -13.98 4.80 -8.23
CA VAL A 233 -13.87 3.81 -7.16
C VAL A 233 -13.55 4.48 -5.84
N PHE A 234 -14.42 4.29 -4.85
CA PHE A 234 -14.17 4.65 -3.46
C PHE A 234 -13.77 3.42 -2.67
N VAL A 235 -12.72 3.52 -1.87
CA VAL A 235 -12.24 2.42 -1.02
C VAL A 235 -12.26 2.87 0.44
N LEU A 236 -13.04 2.18 1.25
CA LEU A 236 -13.13 2.40 2.69
C LEU A 236 -12.49 1.25 3.46
N SER A 237 -11.65 1.60 4.44
CA SER A 237 -11.10 0.66 5.39
C SER A 237 -12.17 0.19 6.39
N VAL A 238 -12.31 -1.12 6.57
CA VAL A 238 -13.16 -1.75 7.59
C VAL A 238 -12.23 -2.43 8.60
N GLY A 239 -11.65 -1.60 9.47
CA GLY A 239 -10.54 -1.99 10.35
C GLY A 239 -9.24 -2.27 9.58
N PHE A 240 -8.40 -3.17 10.11
CA PHE A 240 -7.13 -3.58 9.50
C PHE A 240 -7.23 -4.79 8.58
N HIS A 241 -8.37 -5.49 8.59
CA HIS A 241 -8.49 -6.81 7.96
C HIS A 241 -9.38 -6.82 6.73
N HIS A 242 -10.31 -5.87 6.63
CA HIS A 242 -11.28 -5.82 5.56
C HIS A 242 -11.33 -4.42 4.94
N PHE A 243 -11.76 -4.36 3.69
CA PHE A 243 -12.00 -3.10 2.99
C PHE A 243 -13.16 -3.26 2.02
N MET A 244 -13.85 -2.17 1.78
CA MET A 244 -15.03 -2.11 0.95
C MET A 244 -14.79 -1.15 -0.21
N CYS A 245 -15.08 -1.60 -1.42
CA CYS A 245 -14.95 -0.82 -2.65
C CYS A 245 -16.35 -0.49 -3.17
N LEU A 246 -16.67 0.79 -3.33
CA LEU A 246 -17.88 1.25 -3.99
C LEU A 246 -17.52 1.73 -5.39
N VAL A 247 -18.20 1.19 -6.39
CA VAL A 247 -17.96 1.47 -7.80
C VAL A 247 -19.11 2.28 -8.36
N PHE A 248 -18.78 3.37 -9.03
CA PHE A 248 -19.73 4.24 -9.72
C PHE A 248 -19.34 4.35 -11.20
N ASP A 249 -20.28 4.85 -11.99
CA ASP A 249 -20.00 5.33 -13.33
C ASP A 249 -19.10 6.58 -13.23
N GLY A 250 -18.06 6.66 -14.05
CA GLY A 250 -17.08 7.78 -14.05
C GLY A 250 -17.70 9.16 -14.30
N THR A 251 -18.94 9.23 -14.79
CA THR A 251 -19.66 10.51 -14.96
C THR A 251 -20.38 10.99 -13.70
N VAL A 252 -20.58 10.11 -12.71
CA VAL A 252 -21.44 10.38 -11.54
C VAL A 252 -20.68 10.26 -10.22
N GLY A 253 -19.62 9.44 -10.14
CA GLY A 253 -18.99 9.07 -8.88
C GLY A 253 -18.38 10.23 -8.09
N SER A 254 -17.72 11.18 -8.75
CA SER A 254 -17.18 12.39 -8.09
C SER A 254 -18.22 13.19 -7.29
N ARG A 255 -19.49 13.19 -7.71
CA ARG A 255 -20.59 13.88 -7.01
C ARG A 255 -21.09 13.12 -5.78
N GLN A 256 -20.75 11.84 -5.67
CA GLN A 256 -21.18 10.98 -4.58
C GLN A 256 -20.26 11.04 -3.36
N PHE A 257 -19.21 11.87 -3.38
CA PHE A 257 -18.26 11.99 -2.26
C PHE A 257 -18.95 12.26 -0.92
N GLY A 258 -19.95 13.15 -0.89
CA GLY A 258 -20.71 13.45 0.33
C GLY A 258 -21.53 12.26 0.84
N ALA A 259 -22.22 11.56 -0.07
CA ALA A 259 -23.01 10.38 0.25
C ALA A 259 -22.12 9.22 0.72
N VAL A 260 -21.01 8.96 0.02
CA VAL A 260 -20.01 7.95 0.42
C VAL A 260 -19.39 8.28 1.78
N ASN A 261 -19.07 9.55 2.05
CA ASN A 261 -18.47 9.94 3.31
C ASN A 261 -19.45 9.79 4.49
N ARG A 262 -20.75 10.03 4.27
CA ARG A 262 -21.78 9.86 5.30
C ARG A 262 -22.21 8.41 5.49
N PHE A 263 -22.71 7.77 4.43
CA PHE A 263 -23.28 6.44 4.48
C PHE A 263 -22.20 5.35 4.44
N GLY A 264 -21.14 5.56 3.65
CA GLY A 264 -20.02 4.62 3.57
C GLY A 264 -19.25 4.51 4.89
N ARG A 265 -18.98 5.63 5.58
CA ARG A 265 -18.34 5.58 6.92
C ARG A 265 -19.23 4.86 7.93
N ARG A 266 -20.53 5.19 7.96
CA ARG A 266 -21.49 4.51 8.84
C ARG A 266 -21.52 3.01 8.59
N ALA A 267 -21.59 2.59 7.33
CA ALA A 267 -21.56 1.18 6.97
C ALA A 267 -20.23 0.51 7.36
N ALA A 268 -19.10 1.21 7.20
CA ALA A 268 -17.80 0.71 7.66
C ALA A 268 -17.77 0.54 9.19
N GLU A 269 -18.32 1.49 9.95
CA GLU A 269 -18.47 1.41 11.41
C GLU A 269 -19.39 0.25 11.83
N ASP A 270 -20.51 0.06 11.15
CA ASP A 270 -21.43 -1.06 11.40
C ASP A 270 -20.72 -2.40 11.14
N LEU A 271 -19.95 -2.51 10.05
CA LEU A 271 -19.15 -3.70 9.75
C LEU A 271 -18.01 -3.91 10.77
N ILE A 272 -17.34 -2.84 11.21
CA ILE A 272 -16.33 -2.89 12.28
C ILE A 272 -16.97 -3.39 13.59
N ALA A 273 -18.18 -2.93 13.91
CA ALA A 273 -18.90 -3.37 15.11
C ALA A 273 -19.24 -4.87 15.06
N LEU A 274 -19.50 -5.43 13.87
CA LEU A 274 -19.70 -6.88 13.70
C LEU A 274 -18.41 -7.68 13.95
N VAL A 275 -17.25 -7.14 13.57
CA VAL A 275 -15.94 -7.77 13.80
C VAL A 275 -15.46 -7.56 15.25
N GLY A 276 -15.92 -6.47 15.88
CA GLY A 276 -15.59 -6.10 17.25
C GLY A 276 -14.13 -5.66 17.42
N THR A 277 -13.57 -5.86 18.62
CA THR A 277 -12.19 -5.43 18.96
C THR A 277 -11.12 -6.11 18.11
N SER A 278 -11.45 -7.23 17.47
CA SER A 278 -10.57 -7.93 16.54
C SER A 278 -10.36 -7.18 15.22
N ALA A 279 -11.19 -6.19 14.90
CA ALA A 279 -11.07 -5.40 13.67
C ALA A 279 -9.76 -4.60 13.62
N PHE A 280 -9.17 -4.30 14.78
CA PHE A 280 -7.94 -3.51 14.91
C PHE A 280 -6.80 -4.31 15.56
N ALA A 281 -6.91 -5.63 15.65
CA ALA A 281 -5.92 -6.46 16.33
C ALA A 281 -4.92 -7.06 15.35
N LEU A 282 -3.71 -6.49 15.28
CA LEU A 282 -2.56 -7.09 14.60
C LEU A 282 -1.85 -8.04 15.59
N LYS A 283 -2.33 -9.28 15.74
CA LYS A 283 -1.66 -10.31 16.57
C LYS A 283 -0.89 -11.26 15.67
N PRO A 284 0.44 -11.40 15.80
CA PRO A 284 1.17 -12.40 15.04
C PRO A 284 0.61 -13.81 15.32
N ALA A 285 0.44 -14.61 14.28
CA ALA A 285 -0.08 -15.96 14.36
C ALA A 285 0.94 -16.84 15.09
N ILE A 286 0.63 -17.21 16.34
CA ILE A 286 1.34 -18.32 16.99
C ILE A 286 1.01 -19.58 16.19
N PRO A 287 2.00 -20.32 15.64
CA PRO A 287 1.74 -21.50 14.83
C PRO A 287 0.89 -22.52 15.57
N GLU A 288 -0.15 -23.04 14.89
CA GLU A 288 -1.13 -23.98 15.44
C GLU A 288 -0.55 -25.34 15.87
N GLU A 289 0.73 -25.59 15.60
CA GLU A 289 1.46 -26.78 16.05
C GLU A 289 1.57 -26.89 17.58
N GLU A 290 1.48 -25.78 18.33
CA GLU A 290 1.61 -25.84 19.79
C GLU A 290 0.32 -26.27 20.52
N LYS A 291 -0.85 -26.11 19.89
CA LYS A 291 -2.13 -26.58 20.47
C LYS A 291 -2.30 -28.09 20.33
N SER A 292 -1.79 -28.70 19.27
CA SER A 292 -1.87 -30.16 19.08
C SER A 292 -0.85 -30.93 19.93
N ARG A 293 0.28 -30.30 20.30
CA ARG A 293 1.31 -30.92 21.15
C ARG A 293 0.90 -31.08 22.62
N ARG A 294 -0.06 -30.29 23.11
CA ARG A 294 -0.51 -30.36 24.52
C ARG A 294 -1.56 -31.44 24.80
N LEU A 295 -2.05 -32.15 23.79
CA LEU A 295 -3.14 -33.15 23.94
C LEU A 295 -2.70 -34.62 23.83
N ARG A 296 -1.39 -34.91 23.90
CA ARG A 296 -0.90 -36.30 23.92
C ARG A 296 0.01 -36.60 25.11
N THR A 297 -0.59 -36.71 26.28
CA THR A 297 -0.08 -37.60 27.33
C THR A 297 -1.18 -38.60 27.69
N LYS A 298 -0.94 -39.86 27.32
CA LYS A 298 -1.78 -41.00 27.72
C LYS A 298 -1.63 -41.25 29.23
N PRO A 299 -2.66 -41.82 29.89
CA PRO A 299 -2.68 -42.04 31.32
C PRO A 299 -1.86 -43.27 31.70
N LYS A 300 -1.16 -43.21 32.82
CA LYS A 300 -0.51 -44.39 33.44
C LYS A 300 -1.03 -44.52 34.88
N ASP A 301 -1.80 -45.58 35.09
CA ASP A 301 -2.22 -46.07 36.40
C ASP A 301 -1.02 -46.38 37.30
N THR A 302 -1.04 -45.81 38.51
CA THR A 302 -0.56 -46.47 39.74
C THR A 302 -1.25 -45.81 40.94
N ALA A 303 -2.01 -46.60 41.68
CA ALA A 303 -2.75 -46.22 42.90
C ALA A 303 -1.82 -46.24 44.15
N PRO A 304 -2.35 -46.06 45.38
CA PRO A 304 -2.81 -44.80 45.97
C PRO A 304 -2.05 -44.48 47.28
N LEU A 305 -1.78 -43.21 47.57
CA LEU A 305 -1.28 -42.77 48.89
C LEU A 305 -2.10 -41.59 49.39
N GLU A 306 -2.89 -41.92 50.42
CA GLU A 306 -3.37 -41.13 51.56
C GLU A 306 -3.51 -39.60 51.41
N GLU A 307 -4.77 -39.16 51.45
CA GLU A 307 -5.17 -37.78 51.72
C GLU A 307 -4.86 -37.38 53.17
N PRO A 308 -4.16 -36.26 53.42
CA PRO A 308 -4.41 -35.47 54.59
C PRO A 308 -5.58 -34.51 54.31
N VAL A 309 -6.66 -34.73 55.05
CA VAL A 309 -7.76 -33.79 55.25
C VAL A 309 -7.17 -32.47 55.75
N ALA A 310 -7.26 -31.41 54.96
CA ALA A 310 -7.05 -30.04 55.43
C ALA A 310 -8.43 -29.43 55.73
N GLU A 311 -8.68 -29.24 57.02
CA GLU A 311 -9.88 -28.62 57.58
C GLU A 311 -10.06 -27.18 57.07
N PRO A 312 -11.30 -26.71 56.84
CA PRO A 312 -11.53 -25.30 56.51
C PRO A 312 -11.31 -24.43 57.76
N LEU A 313 -10.22 -23.67 57.77
CA LEU A 313 -9.99 -22.59 58.72
C LEU A 313 -10.96 -21.44 58.39
N ILE A 314 -12.09 -21.44 59.08
CA ILE A 314 -12.95 -20.25 59.23
C ILE A 314 -12.25 -19.38 60.27
N GLU A 315 -11.46 -18.39 59.82
CA GLU A 315 -11.00 -17.31 60.68
C GLU A 315 -12.05 -16.21 60.76
N ARG A 316 -12.28 -15.80 62.00
CA ARG A 316 -13.27 -14.85 62.47
C ARG A 316 -12.76 -13.44 62.17
N ALA A 317 -13.59 -12.59 61.56
CA ALA A 317 -13.25 -11.19 61.31
C ALA A 317 -12.89 -10.48 62.63
N GLU A 318 -11.65 -10.03 62.75
CA GLU A 318 -11.23 -9.09 63.77
C GLU A 318 -11.78 -7.70 63.44
N GLU A 319 -12.37 -7.05 64.45
CA GLU A 319 -12.78 -5.66 64.41
C GLU A 319 -11.57 -4.76 64.14
N TRP A 320 -11.48 -4.21 62.93
CA TRP A 320 -10.57 -3.09 62.69
C TRP A 320 -11.06 -1.86 63.44
N ALA A 321 -10.34 -1.56 64.52
CA ALA A 321 -10.41 -0.29 65.22
C ALA A 321 -10.22 0.86 64.22
N ARG A 322 -11.13 1.83 64.31
CA ARG A 322 -11.17 3.05 63.52
C ARG A 322 -9.91 3.88 63.79
N ALA A 323 -8.93 3.79 62.89
CA ALA A 323 -7.85 4.76 62.80
C ALA A 323 -8.41 6.10 62.29
N PRO A 324 -7.87 7.25 62.75
CA PRO A 324 -8.39 8.57 62.38
C PRO A 324 -8.27 8.80 60.86
N GLU A 325 -9.33 9.38 60.29
CA GLU A 325 -9.38 9.79 58.89
C GLU A 325 -8.17 10.68 58.56
N PRO A 326 -7.36 10.35 57.53
CA PRO A 326 -6.42 11.32 57.00
C PRO A 326 -7.21 12.46 56.36
N GLU A 327 -6.85 13.69 56.73
CA GLU A 327 -7.35 14.90 56.08
C GLU A 327 -7.14 14.81 54.56
N PRO A 328 -8.10 15.28 53.74
CA PRO A 328 -7.96 15.23 52.30
C PRO A 328 -6.78 16.10 51.86
N GLU A 329 -5.74 15.46 51.32
CA GLU A 329 -4.69 16.17 50.62
C GLU A 329 -5.33 16.96 49.45
N PRO A 330 -4.96 18.24 49.26
CA PRO A 330 -5.49 19.02 48.15
C PRO A 330 -5.09 18.37 46.84
N VAL A 331 -6.08 17.93 46.07
CA VAL A 331 -5.91 17.52 44.68
C VAL A 331 -5.26 18.69 43.94
N PRO A 332 -4.07 18.53 43.33
CA PRO A 332 -3.50 19.60 42.53
C PRO A 332 -4.46 19.90 41.38
N GLU A 333 -4.90 21.15 41.28
CA GLU A 333 -5.65 21.65 40.13
C GLU A 333 -4.90 21.29 38.85
N PRO A 334 -5.61 20.86 37.79
CA PRO A 334 -4.94 20.54 36.53
C PRO A 334 -4.21 21.79 36.04
N GLU A 335 -2.87 21.69 35.95
CA GLU A 335 -2.06 22.73 35.32
C GLU A 335 -2.60 22.96 33.92
N ILE A 336 -3.14 24.16 33.72
CA ILE A 336 -3.53 24.65 32.41
C ILE A 336 -2.26 24.61 31.57
N VAL A 337 -2.22 23.74 30.56
CA VAL A 337 -1.11 23.65 29.61
C VAL A 337 -1.02 25.01 28.91
N GLN A 338 -0.15 25.89 29.42
CA GLN A 338 0.22 27.11 28.74
C GLN A 338 1.21 26.71 27.65
N LEU A 339 0.71 26.60 26.43
CA LEU A 339 1.53 26.42 25.24
C LEU A 339 2.54 27.58 25.16
N GLU A 340 3.80 27.26 24.93
CA GLU A 340 4.84 28.25 24.76
C GLU A 340 4.51 29.13 23.53
N PRO A 341 4.69 30.46 23.61
CA PRO A 341 4.50 31.33 22.47
C PRO A 341 5.50 30.96 21.38
N ILE A 342 4.99 30.77 20.16
CA ILE A 342 5.79 30.51 18.96
C ILE A 342 6.82 31.64 18.82
N ALA A 343 8.09 31.28 18.73
CA ALA A 343 9.16 32.25 18.51
C ALA A 343 9.00 32.90 17.12
N ASP A 344 9.20 34.21 17.02
CA ASP A 344 9.07 34.97 15.76
C ASP A 344 9.93 34.44 14.60
N ALA A 345 10.94 33.61 14.89
CA ALA A 345 11.80 32.98 13.89
C ALA A 345 11.19 31.74 13.22
N ASP A 346 10.21 31.09 13.86
CA ASP A 346 9.50 29.90 13.36
C ASP A 346 8.12 30.26 12.77
N PHE A 347 7.69 31.51 12.90
CA PHE A 347 6.44 32.02 12.33
C PHE A 347 6.69 32.63 10.95
N ASP A 348 6.41 31.86 9.91
CA ASP A 348 6.50 32.34 8.53
C ASP A 348 5.30 33.24 8.18
N MET A 349 5.49 34.56 8.24
CA MET A 349 4.48 35.54 7.85
C MET A 349 4.12 35.48 6.36
N SER A 350 4.90 34.80 5.50
CA SER A 350 4.57 34.67 4.08
C SER A 350 3.36 33.76 3.82
N LEU A 351 2.93 32.95 4.80
CA LEU A 351 1.65 32.23 4.77
C LEU A 351 0.44 33.19 4.76
N PHE A 352 0.61 34.42 5.24
CA PHE A 352 -0.43 35.45 5.27
C PHE A 352 -0.28 36.52 4.19
N ASP A 353 0.69 36.37 3.28
CA ASP A 353 0.78 37.25 2.13
C ASP A 353 -0.44 37.03 1.22
N ASN A 354 -1.04 38.15 0.79
CA ASN A 354 -2.30 38.27 0.06
C ASN A 354 -2.46 37.39 -1.19
N GLN A 355 -1.42 36.69 -1.64
CA GLN A 355 -1.49 35.75 -2.76
C GLN A 355 -2.10 34.40 -2.36
N ALA A 356 -1.88 33.91 -1.13
CA ALA A 356 -2.48 32.65 -0.67
C ALA A 356 -4.00 32.75 -0.43
N PHE A 357 -4.49 33.96 -0.15
CA PHE A 357 -5.92 34.24 0.07
C PHE A 357 -6.69 34.63 -1.20
N GLN A 358 -6.02 34.79 -2.34
CA GLN A 358 -6.70 35.10 -3.61
C GLN A 358 -7.43 33.89 -4.21
N ASP A 359 -7.01 32.68 -3.84
CA ASP A 359 -7.66 31.42 -4.28
C ASP A 359 -8.80 30.97 -3.33
N LEU A 360 -9.01 31.67 -2.22
CA LEU A 360 -10.14 31.43 -1.32
C LEU A 360 -11.37 32.21 -1.83
N ASP A 361 -12.39 31.47 -2.25
CA ASP A 361 -13.66 32.04 -2.67
C ASP A 361 -14.33 32.76 -1.48
N GLN A 362 -14.28 34.10 -1.50
CA GLN A 362 -14.82 34.95 -0.44
C GLN A 362 -16.33 34.74 -0.25
N ALA A 363 -17.04 34.21 -1.24
CA ALA A 363 -18.45 33.86 -1.09
C ALA A 363 -18.65 32.69 -0.12
N LEU A 364 -17.80 31.64 -0.21
CA LEU A 364 -17.82 30.48 0.68
C LEU A 364 -17.40 30.83 2.11
N ALA A 365 -16.45 31.75 2.26
CA ALA A 365 -16.02 32.21 3.58
C ALA A 365 -17.13 33.03 4.29
N ASN A 366 -17.89 33.82 3.54
CA ASN A 366 -19.02 34.58 4.09
C ASN A 366 -20.22 33.70 4.44
N ASP A 367 -20.45 32.63 3.66
CA ASP A 367 -21.50 31.64 3.91
C ASP A 367 -21.31 30.88 5.24
N LEU A 368 -20.07 30.73 5.72
CA LEU A 368 -19.76 30.06 7.00
C LEU A 368 -20.21 30.87 8.23
N PHE A 369 -20.46 32.16 8.07
CA PHE A 369 -20.89 33.05 9.16
C PHE A 369 -22.27 33.66 8.89
N ASP A 370 -22.96 33.24 7.82
CA ASP A 370 -24.32 33.67 7.54
C ASP A 370 -25.29 33.00 8.52
N PRO A 371 -26.03 33.78 9.33
CA PRO A 371 -26.94 33.24 10.34
C PRO A 371 -28.07 32.39 9.75
N ASP A 372 -28.48 32.64 8.51
CA ASP A 372 -29.54 31.86 7.86
C ASP A 372 -29.01 30.50 7.39
N LYS A 373 -27.79 30.45 6.84
CA LYS A 373 -27.14 29.18 6.48
C LYS A 373 -26.73 28.35 7.70
N LEU A 374 -26.28 29.00 8.77
CA LEU A 374 -26.02 28.32 10.04
C LEU A 374 -27.29 27.74 10.64
N ALA A 375 -28.43 28.44 10.51
CA ALA A 375 -29.74 27.93 10.93
C ALA A 375 -30.18 26.73 10.06
N GLU A 376 -29.89 26.74 8.76
CA GLU A 376 -30.16 25.62 7.86
C GLU A 376 -29.30 24.39 8.22
N ILE A 377 -27.99 24.57 8.45
CA ILE A 377 -27.06 23.52 8.89
C ILE A 377 -27.46 22.95 10.27
N ALA A 378 -27.91 23.81 11.19
CA ALA A 378 -28.39 23.40 12.51
C ALA A 378 -29.72 22.63 12.45
N ASN A 379 -30.58 22.94 11.47
CA ASN A 379 -31.85 22.24 11.28
C ASN A 379 -31.68 20.91 10.52
N GLU A 380 -30.72 20.82 9.59
CA GLU A 380 -30.38 19.58 8.89
C GLU A 380 -29.79 18.50 9.82
N THR A 381 -29.09 18.90 10.87
CA THR A 381 -28.49 17.97 11.85
C THR A 381 -29.48 17.40 12.88
N ARG A 382 -30.73 17.88 12.93
CA ARG A 382 -31.70 17.54 14.01
C ARG A 382 -33.12 17.15 13.54
N HIS A 383 -33.27 16.52 12.38
CA HIS A 383 -34.59 16.14 11.84
C HIS A 383 -35.49 15.23 12.72
N GLU A 384 -35.00 14.67 13.84
CA GLU A 384 -35.83 13.86 14.77
C GLU A 384 -36.10 14.51 16.15
N ARG A 385 -35.43 15.61 16.50
CA ARG A 385 -35.67 16.36 17.75
C ARG A 385 -35.75 17.83 17.40
N GLY A 386 -36.94 18.44 17.59
CA GLY A 386 -37.23 19.84 17.27
C GLY A 386 -36.29 20.87 17.94
N PRO A 387 -36.61 22.17 17.85
CA PRO A 387 -35.70 23.24 18.29
C PRO A 387 -35.26 23.04 19.75
N LEU A 388 -34.01 23.42 20.04
CA LEU A 388 -33.40 23.27 21.37
C LEU A 388 -34.35 23.80 22.46
N SER A 389 -34.59 22.97 23.47
CA SER A 389 -35.30 23.45 24.66
C SER A 389 -34.43 24.46 25.40
N TYR A 390 -35.08 25.37 26.13
CA TYR A 390 -34.38 26.38 26.93
C TYR A 390 -33.39 25.75 27.92
N ASP A 391 -33.74 24.59 28.48
CA ASP A 391 -32.92 23.86 29.44
C ASP A 391 -31.69 23.20 28.76
N GLU A 392 -31.85 22.63 27.56
CA GLU A 392 -30.72 22.09 26.77
C GLU A 392 -29.73 23.18 26.38
N ALA A 393 -30.24 24.37 26.02
CA ALA A 393 -29.39 25.49 25.64
C ALA A 393 -28.61 26.07 26.84
N ARG A 394 -29.16 25.94 28.06
CA ARG A 394 -28.49 26.32 29.30
C ARG A 394 -27.42 25.30 29.72
N GLU A 395 -27.69 24.00 29.58
CA GLU A 395 -26.70 22.93 29.84
C GLU A 395 -25.51 22.99 28.88
N LEU A 396 -25.73 23.42 27.64
CA LEU A 396 -24.68 23.62 26.64
C LEU A 396 -23.95 24.97 26.78
N GLY A 397 -24.33 25.82 27.75
CA GLY A 397 -23.67 27.10 28.02
C GLY A 397 -23.88 28.16 26.93
N ILE A 398 -24.90 27.99 26.07
CA ILE A 398 -25.21 28.93 24.97
C ILE A 398 -25.95 30.16 25.50
N ILE A 399 -26.72 30.00 26.58
CA ILE A 399 -27.41 31.07 27.31
C ILE A 399 -27.04 31.00 28.80
N PRO A 400 -26.86 32.15 29.49
CA PRO A 400 -26.32 32.21 30.86
C PRO A 400 -27.27 31.67 31.95
#